data_AF-A0A960W5Y2-F1
#
_entry.id   AF-A0A960W5Y2-F1
#
_cell.length_a   1.000
_cell.length_b   1.000
_cell.length_c   1.000
_cell.angle_alpha   90.00
_cell.angle_beta   90.00
_cell.angle_gamma   90.00
#
_symmetry.space_group_name_H-M   'P 1'
#
loop_
_entity.id
_entity.type
_entity.pdbx_description
1 polymer ?
#
loop_
_entity_poly.entity_id
_entity_poly.type
_entity_poly.pdbx_seq_one_letter_code
_entity_poly.pdbx_strand_id
1 'polypeptide(L)'
;MLKKKKNEPFHVQSVTKTTKKRHPFAPFITSTLQQEAARHFGFNANKTMSIAQALYEGISIGAEGLTGLITYMRTDSTRIADSALNDARSYISLEFGKHYLPAKPNRYASKKAAQDAHEAVRPTQPSRSPEKIRQYLTEEQFKLYSLIWKRFIASQMEPALMDQTSVDITAGAYLFRTTGSIVKFDGFTRLYTEKNDSEQNDDGSGDESAKQIPDLKQGDKPALIKFEPKQHFTQPPPRYSEATLIKALEENGIGRPSTYAAIMSRILDKNYTTKIKNKFHPTDLGQLITKGLTNSFAKIMNEKFTAEMENELDEIENGTKDWQQLLANFYQEFDVDLGNAYKTLRFEAPNTTVICENCNTPMVIRWSKNGPFLACPNYPECTTTYSFSKAEDGTITPIKKEKPASTDTPCPMEGCDGFLIERKGRRGQPFYGCTKFPKCRLIARSLEPKDLDEGVQNAQNPPAKKTYKRKTTRKK
;
A
#
# COMPACT_ATOMS: atom_id res chain seq x y z
N MET A 1 -40.28 -10.57 16.28
CA MET A 1 -39.91 -11.32 17.51
C MET A 1 -39.54 -10.44 18.71
N LEU A 2 -38.72 -9.39 18.57
CA LEU A 2 -38.17 -8.65 19.73
C LEU A 2 -39.15 -7.70 20.47
N LYS A 3 -40.30 -7.33 19.88
CA LYS A 3 -41.29 -6.42 20.53
C LYS A 3 -42.08 -7.07 21.68
N LYS A 4 -42.19 -8.41 21.74
CA LYS A 4 -42.84 -9.13 22.86
C LYS A 4 -42.06 -9.09 24.18
N LYS A 5 -40.87 -8.46 24.21
CA LYS A 5 -39.89 -8.52 25.30
C LYS A 5 -40.03 -7.43 26.35
N LYS A 6 -40.83 -6.39 26.10
CA LYS A 6 -40.90 -5.21 26.98
C LYS A 6 -41.45 -5.52 28.38
N ASN A 7 -42.19 -6.62 28.55
CA ASN A 7 -42.85 -6.97 29.80
C ASN A 7 -42.22 -8.18 30.51
N GLU A 8 -41.14 -8.76 29.97
CA GLU A 8 -40.43 -9.87 30.62
C GLU A 8 -39.46 -9.33 31.68
N PRO A 9 -39.42 -9.90 32.90
CA PRO A 9 -38.45 -9.51 33.91
C PRO A 9 -37.05 -10.00 33.51
N PHE A 10 -36.08 -9.08 33.51
CA PHE A 10 -34.69 -9.40 33.23
C PHE A 10 -34.01 -9.91 34.49
N HIS A 11 -33.19 -10.96 34.36
CA HIS A 11 -32.47 -11.56 35.46
C HIS A 11 -31.01 -11.80 35.06
N VAL A 12 -30.07 -11.42 35.92
CA VAL A 12 -28.67 -11.77 35.74
C VAL A 12 -28.52 -13.27 36.03
N GLN A 13 -28.27 -14.04 34.98
CA GLN A 13 -28.08 -15.49 35.06
C GLN A 13 -26.68 -15.84 35.55
N SER A 14 -25.65 -15.14 35.05
CA SER A 14 -24.27 -15.36 35.46
C SER A 14 -23.42 -14.11 35.28
N VAL A 15 -22.41 -13.98 36.13
CA VAL A 15 -21.37 -12.95 36.06
C VAL A 15 -20.04 -13.67 36.14
N THR A 16 -19.23 -13.55 35.08
CA THR A 16 -17.89 -14.15 35.02
C THR A 16 -16.86 -13.04 34.97
N LYS A 17 -15.96 -13.00 35.95
CA LYS A 17 -14.82 -12.07 36.01
C LYS A 17 -13.53 -12.84 35.76
N THR A 18 -12.77 -12.42 34.76
CA THR A 18 -11.48 -13.04 34.40
C THR A 18 -10.44 -11.97 34.14
N THR A 19 -9.23 -12.13 34.69
CA THR A 19 -8.09 -11.30 34.28
C THR A 19 -7.43 -11.89 33.05
N LYS A 20 -7.40 -11.15 31.95
CA LYS A 20 -6.69 -11.51 30.71
C LYS A 20 -5.38 -10.76 30.60
N LYS A 21 -4.35 -11.47 30.15
CA LYS A 21 -3.05 -10.90 29.79
C LYS A 21 -3.02 -10.61 28.30
N ARG A 22 -2.74 -9.36 27.93
CA ARG A 22 -2.38 -9.01 26.56
C ARG A 22 -0.87 -8.93 26.49
N HIS A 23 -0.26 -9.80 25.70
CA HIS A 23 1.20 -9.85 25.57
C HIS A 23 1.71 -8.79 24.60
N PRO A 24 2.92 -8.26 24.85
CA PRO A 24 3.57 -7.35 23.93
C PRO A 24 3.90 -8.06 22.61
N PHE A 25 3.77 -7.31 21.52
CA PHE A 25 4.11 -7.81 20.21
C PHE A 25 5.63 -7.94 20.02
N ALA A 26 6.03 -8.82 19.10
CA ALA A 26 7.43 -8.99 18.73
C ALA A 26 8.05 -7.69 18.17
N PRO A 27 9.38 -7.51 18.31
CA PRO A 27 10.13 -6.50 17.57
C PRO A 27 9.85 -6.54 16.08
N PHE A 28 10.10 -5.44 15.38
CA PHE A 28 9.82 -5.38 13.95
C PHE A 28 10.70 -6.33 13.14
N ILE A 29 10.07 -6.94 12.15
CA ILE A 29 10.70 -7.46 10.95
C ILE A 29 10.28 -6.56 9.78
N THR A 30 10.80 -6.79 8.58
CA THR A 30 10.51 -5.91 7.44
C THR A 30 9.02 -5.84 7.11
N SER A 31 8.34 -6.97 7.10
CA SER A 31 6.90 -7.07 6.82
C SER A 31 6.08 -6.28 7.84
N THR A 32 6.29 -6.51 9.14
CA THR A 32 5.54 -5.85 10.21
C THR A 32 5.86 -4.35 10.31
N LEU A 33 7.10 -3.94 10.01
CA LEU A 33 7.46 -2.53 9.91
C LEU A 33 6.71 -1.82 8.79
N GLN A 34 6.67 -2.44 7.59
CA GLN A 34 5.95 -1.88 6.45
C GLN A 34 4.44 -1.79 6.71
N GLN A 35 3.86 -2.83 7.34
CA GLN A 35 2.46 -2.84 7.74
C GLN A 35 2.14 -1.68 8.70
N GLU A 36 2.87 -1.54 9.80
CA GLU A 36 2.59 -0.52 10.81
C GLU A 36 2.91 0.89 10.31
N ALA A 37 3.95 1.08 9.49
CA ALA A 37 4.23 2.37 8.86
C ALA A 37 3.09 2.81 7.91
N ALA A 38 2.51 1.87 7.17
CA ALA A 38 1.34 2.13 6.33
C ALA A 38 0.11 2.48 7.17
N ARG A 39 -0.16 1.76 8.27
CA ARG A 39 -1.32 2.02 9.15
C ARG A 39 -1.21 3.33 9.92
N HIS A 40 -0.03 3.64 10.46
CA HIS A 40 0.17 4.82 11.30
C HIS A 40 0.35 6.09 10.48
N PHE A 41 1.07 6.03 9.35
CA PHE A 41 1.54 7.22 8.65
C PHE A 41 1.15 7.25 7.16
N GLY A 42 0.48 6.22 6.63
CA GLY A 42 0.18 6.11 5.21
C GLY A 42 1.42 5.95 4.33
N PHE A 43 2.56 5.53 4.90
CA PHE A 43 3.78 5.33 4.15
C PHE A 43 3.65 4.07 3.29
N ASN A 44 3.90 4.19 1.99
CA ASN A 44 4.07 3.02 1.13
C ASN A 44 5.40 2.30 1.45
N ALA A 45 5.50 1.04 1.05
CA ALA A 45 6.63 0.18 1.36
C ALA A 45 7.96 0.77 0.86
N ASN A 46 8.01 1.35 -0.35
CA ASN A 46 9.22 1.99 -0.88
C ASN A 46 9.67 3.18 0.00
N LYS A 47 8.73 4.01 0.45
CA LYS A 47 9.01 5.15 1.33
C LYS A 47 9.53 4.67 2.68
N THR A 48 8.84 3.71 3.29
CA THR A 48 9.26 3.08 4.55
C THR A 48 10.68 2.54 4.46
N MET A 49 10.99 1.77 3.40
CA MET A 49 12.33 1.21 3.21
C MET A 49 13.38 2.28 2.92
N SER A 50 13.04 3.35 2.20
CA SER A 50 13.98 4.44 1.92
C SER A 50 14.35 5.21 3.19
N ILE A 51 13.38 5.47 4.07
CA ILE A 51 13.62 6.12 5.36
C ILE A 51 14.41 5.19 6.28
N ALA A 52 14.05 3.91 6.35
CA ALA A 52 14.77 2.92 7.13
C ALA A 52 16.22 2.75 6.67
N GLN A 53 16.48 2.76 5.36
CA GLN A 53 17.83 2.75 4.80
C GLN A 53 18.65 3.94 5.33
N ALA A 54 18.09 5.17 5.29
CA ALA A 54 18.77 6.34 5.80
C ALA A 54 19.04 6.26 7.31
N LEU A 55 18.09 5.73 8.09
CA LEU A 55 18.28 5.50 9.53
C LEU A 55 19.36 4.44 9.82
N TYR A 56 19.52 3.45 8.95
CA TYR A 56 20.53 2.39 9.06
C TYR A 56 21.93 2.90 8.66
N GLU A 57 22.06 3.53 7.49
CA GLU A 57 23.33 4.07 6.97
C GLU A 57 23.87 5.21 7.85
N GLY A 58 22.96 5.98 8.43
CA GLY A 58 23.25 6.90 9.52
C GLY A 58 22.78 8.32 9.28
N ILE A 59 22.57 9.03 10.40
CA ILE A 59 22.20 10.44 10.43
C ILE A 59 23.21 11.18 11.31
N SER A 60 23.56 12.41 10.94
CA SER A 60 24.46 13.24 11.74
C SER A 60 23.77 13.69 13.03
N ILE A 61 24.28 13.21 14.18
CA ILE A 61 23.80 13.56 15.52
C ILE A 61 24.87 14.39 16.23
N GLY A 62 24.70 15.71 16.25
CA GLY A 62 25.52 16.63 17.05
C GLY A 62 27.02 16.30 17.05
N ALA A 63 27.59 16.10 18.25
CA ALA A 63 29.00 15.75 18.43
C ALA A 63 29.33 14.27 18.16
N GLU A 64 28.33 13.39 18.08
CA GLU A 64 28.52 11.95 17.78
C GLU A 64 28.79 11.71 16.29
N GLY A 65 28.54 12.69 15.43
CA GLY A 65 28.75 12.58 14.00
C GLY A 65 27.74 11.63 13.32
N LEU A 66 28.15 11.01 12.21
CA LEU A 66 27.28 10.12 11.42
C LEU A 66 27.04 8.81 12.17
N THR A 67 25.79 8.57 12.56
CA THR A 67 25.42 7.44 13.43
C THR A 67 24.24 6.65 12.87
N GLY A 68 24.41 5.33 12.71
CA GLY A 68 23.33 4.38 12.42
C GLY A 68 22.37 4.25 13.61
N LEU A 69 21.10 4.59 13.40
CA LEU A 69 20.09 4.64 14.44
C LEU A 69 19.31 3.34 14.61
N ILE A 70 19.22 2.53 13.56
CA ILE A 70 18.53 1.24 13.59
C ILE A 70 19.43 0.12 13.06
N THR A 71 19.10 -1.12 13.39
CA THR A 71 19.66 -2.33 12.77
C THR A 71 19.19 -2.50 11.33
N TYR A 72 19.76 -3.48 10.62
CA TYR A 72 19.43 -3.73 9.22
C TYR A 72 17.93 -3.98 9.01
N MET A 73 17.34 -3.24 8.08
CA MET A 73 15.88 -3.18 7.91
C MET A 73 15.29 -4.26 7.00
N ARG A 74 16.11 -5.09 6.36
CA ARG A 74 15.69 -6.25 5.55
C ARG A 74 15.98 -7.52 6.34
N THR A 75 14.99 -7.94 7.13
CA THR A 75 15.10 -9.05 8.08
C THR A 75 13.72 -9.68 8.25
N ASP A 76 13.70 -10.99 8.37
CA ASP A 76 12.56 -11.81 8.77
C ASP A 76 12.72 -12.36 10.20
N SER A 77 13.78 -11.96 10.90
CA SER A 77 14.12 -12.40 12.24
C SER A 77 13.57 -11.47 13.31
N THR A 78 12.91 -12.04 14.32
CA THR A 78 12.55 -11.30 15.55
C THR A 78 13.64 -11.38 16.63
N ARG A 79 14.80 -11.98 16.31
CA ARG A 79 15.89 -12.21 17.25
C ARG A 79 16.55 -10.89 17.67
N ILE A 80 16.97 -10.82 18.92
CA ILE A 80 17.69 -9.70 19.51
C ILE A 80 18.95 -10.24 20.19
N ALA A 81 20.09 -9.57 20.01
CA ALA A 81 21.32 -9.86 20.74
C ALA A 81 21.17 -9.61 22.25
N ASP A 82 21.86 -10.41 23.07
CA ASP A 82 21.74 -10.30 24.53
C ASP A 82 22.20 -8.93 25.06
N SER A 83 23.16 -8.28 24.41
CA SER A 83 23.57 -6.90 24.74
C SER A 83 22.41 -5.91 24.60
N ALA A 84 21.71 -5.95 23.46
CA ALA A 84 20.57 -5.08 23.20
C ALA A 84 19.37 -5.38 24.11
N LEU A 85 19.17 -6.64 24.49
CA LEU A 85 18.18 -7.02 25.51
C LEU A 85 18.52 -6.38 26.87
N ASN A 86 19.79 -6.46 27.29
CA ASN A 86 20.23 -5.87 28.55
C ASN A 86 20.08 -4.34 28.56
N ASP A 87 20.41 -3.67 27.44
CA ASP A 87 20.22 -2.23 27.29
C ASP A 87 18.74 -1.84 27.38
N ALA A 88 17.85 -2.57 26.70
CA ALA A 88 16.41 -2.32 26.75
C ALA A 88 15.85 -2.51 28.17
N ARG A 89 16.25 -3.58 28.85
CA ARG A 89 15.85 -3.87 30.24
C ARG A 89 16.31 -2.78 31.21
N SER A 90 17.55 -2.31 31.06
CA SER A 90 18.12 -1.24 31.86
C SER A 90 17.35 0.07 31.64
N TYR A 91 17.06 0.39 30.38
CA TYR A 91 16.26 1.55 30.01
C TYR A 91 14.83 1.49 30.59
N ILE A 92 14.15 0.34 30.47
CA ILE A 92 12.80 0.15 31.04
C ILE A 92 12.80 0.33 32.56
N SER A 93 13.77 -0.28 33.25
CA SER A 93 13.86 -0.14 34.70
C SER A 93 14.07 1.30 35.16
N LEU A 94 14.84 2.09 34.40
CA LEU A 94 15.19 3.47 34.75
C LEU A 94 14.06 4.45 34.43
N GLU A 95 13.44 4.32 33.25
CA GLU A 95 12.52 5.34 32.70
C GLU A 95 11.04 5.03 32.96
N PHE A 96 10.67 3.74 33.04
CA PHE A 96 9.29 3.32 33.32
C PHE A 96 9.13 2.74 34.73
N GLY A 97 10.20 2.19 35.30
CA GLY A 97 10.24 1.60 36.62
C GLY A 97 10.13 0.07 36.62
N LYS A 98 10.57 -0.54 37.74
CA LYS A 98 10.72 -2.01 37.88
C LYS A 98 9.44 -2.81 37.63
N HIS A 99 8.26 -2.22 37.84
CA HIS A 99 6.97 -2.91 37.65
C HIS A 99 6.57 -3.06 36.18
N TYR A 100 7.22 -2.35 35.25
CA TYR A 100 7.08 -2.59 33.80
C TYR A 100 8.13 -3.54 33.24
N LEU A 101 9.11 -3.96 34.04
CA LEU A 101 10.20 -4.82 33.61
C LEU A 101 9.89 -6.29 33.93
N PRO A 102 9.78 -7.17 32.91
CA PRO A 102 9.61 -8.60 33.13
C PRO A 102 10.76 -9.23 33.90
N ALA A 103 10.44 -10.17 34.79
CA ALA A 103 11.42 -10.92 35.56
C ALA A 103 12.46 -11.62 34.67
N LYS A 104 12.04 -12.15 33.52
CA LYS A 104 12.91 -12.73 32.47
C LYS A 104 12.72 -11.97 31.15
N PRO A 105 13.75 -11.86 30.29
CA PRO A 105 13.62 -11.21 28.99
C PRO A 105 12.58 -11.91 28.12
N ASN A 106 11.79 -11.13 27.37
CA ASN A 106 10.83 -11.65 26.42
C ASN A 106 11.60 -12.10 25.16
N ARG A 107 11.51 -13.40 24.84
CA ARG A 107 12.09 -13.96 23.61
C ARG A 107 10.99 -14.33 22.63
N TYR A 108 11.19 -13.97 21.37
CA TYR A 108 10.25 -14.19 20.27
C TYR A 108 10.89 -15.13 19.25
N ALA A 109 10.19 -16.21 18.91
CA ALA A 109 10.65 -17.16 17.92
C ALA A 109 10.45 -16.60 16.51
N SER A 110 11.51 -16.65 15.69
CA SER A 110 11.41 -16.46 14.24
C SER A 110 10.60 -17.61 13.62
N LYS A 111 9.98 -17.38 12.45
CA LYS A 111 9.29 -18.45 11.70
C LYS A 111 10.32 -19.49 11.23
N LYS A 112 9.90 -20.76 11.08
CA LYS A 112 10.78 -21.87 10.62
C LYS A 112 11.41 -21.63 9.24
N ALA A 113 10.74 -20.85 8.39
CA ALA A 113 11.21 -20.51 7.05
C ALA A 113 11.95 -19.15 7.00
N ALA A 114 12.32 -18.58 8.16
CA ALA A 114 13.11 -17.36 8.19
C ALA A 114 14.58 -17.68 7.85
N GLN A 115 15.21 -16.83 7.04
CA GLN A 115 16.63 -16.90 6.74
C GLN A 115 17.48 -16.65 8.01
N ASP A 116 16.92 -15.95 9.02
CA ASP A 116 17.41 -15.75 10.41
C ASP A 116 18.87 -15.31 10.57
N ALA A 117 19.52 -14.85 9.49
CA ALA A 117 20.89 -14.36 9.46
C ALA A 117 21.05 -12.96 10.10
N HIS A 118 19.95 -12.31 10.47
CA HIS A 118 19.91 -10.94 10.95
C HIS A 118 19.22 -10.84 12.32
N GLU A 119 19.27 -9.65 12.91
CA GLU A 119 18.44 -9.31 14.07
C GLU A 119 17.14 -8.64 13.60
N ALA A 120 16.19 -8.47 14.52
CA ALA A 120 15.03 -7.62 14.34
C ALA A 120 15.42 -6.17 14.01
N VAL A 121 14.50 -5.43 13.39
CA VAL A 121 14.60 -3.99 13.19
C VAL A 121 14.33 -3.29 14.53
N ARG A 122 15.38 -2.73 15.12
CA ARG A 122 15.38 -2.11 16.45
C ARG A 122 16.32 -0.90 16.48
N PRO A 123 16.19 0.01 17.45
CA PRO A 123 17.21 1.03 17.67
C PRO A 123 18.57 0.38 18.00
N THR A 124 19.64 0.99 17.54
CA THR A 124 21.01 0.58 17.91
C THR A 124 21.30 0.85 19.39
N GLN A 125 20.70 1.90 19.96
CA GLN A 125 20.81 2.26 21.37
C GLN A 125 19.45 2.73 21.94
N PRO A 126 18.87 2.01 22.93
CA PRO A 126 17.63 2.39 23.59
C PRO A 126 17.62 3.78 24.23
N SER A 127 18.76 4.23 24.74
CA SER A 127 18.92 5.54 25.41
C SER A 127 18.65 6.74 24.50
N ARG A 128 18.79 6.56 23.17
CA ARG A 128 18.42 7.56 22.14
C ARG A 128 16.90 7.58 21.94
N SER A 129 16.17 7.98 22.98
CA SER A 129 14.71 8.08 22.84
C SER A 129 14.35 9.07 21.72
N PRO A 130 13.22 8.87 21.01
CA PRO A 130 12.88 9.68 19.85
C PRO A 130 12.87 11.19 20.17
N GLU A 131 12.43 11.56 21.36
CA GLU A 131 12.35 12.97 21.77
C GLU A 131 13.72 13.61 22.00
N LYS A 132 14.72 12.84 22.47
CA LYS A 132 16.08 13.34 22.67
C LYS A 132 16.80 13.64 21.35
N ILE A 133 16.47 12.89 20.29
CA ILE A 133 17.13 13.04 18.99
C ILE A 133 16.27 13.74 17.92
N ARG A 134 15.06 14.19 18.28
CA ARG A 134 14.08 14.78 17.35
C ARG A 134 14.65 15.89 16.48
N GLN A 135 15.48 16.76 17.04
CA GLN A 135 16.08 17.90 16.34
C GLN A 135 17.00 17.50 15.17
N TYR A 136 17.51 16.28 15.15
CA TYR A 136 18.41 15.78 14.10
C TYR A 136 17.66 15.04 12.99
N LEU A 137 16.36 14.80 13.17
CA LEU A 137 15.55 13.99 12.26
C LEU A 137 14.60 14.87 11.46
N THR A 138 14.44 14.54 10.18
CA THR A 138 13.26 15.00 9.42
C THR A 138 11.98 14.44 10.06
N GLU A 139 10.82 15.04 9.76
CA GLU A 139 9.54 14.58 10.31
C GLU A 139 9.26 13.09 9.99
N GLU A 140 9.60 12.65 8.79
CA GLU A 140 9.37 11.27 8.34
C GLU A 140 10.33 10.28 9.02
N GLN A 141 11.60 10.66 9.17
CA GLN A 141 12.59 9.89 9.94
C GLN A 141 12.19 9.78 11.41
N PHE A 142 11.75 10.88 12.02
CA PHE A 142 11.26 10.87 13.40
C PHE A 142 10.06 9.94 13.55
N LYS A 143 9.07 10.00 12.64
CA LYS A 143 7.89 9.12 12.68
C LYS A 143 8.30 7.64 12.64
N LEU A 144 9.14 7.26 11.69
CA LEU A 144 9.54 5.86 11.52
C LEU A 144 10.45 5.38 12.67
N TYR A 145 11.43 6.20 13.07
CA TYR A 145 12.30 5.89 14.20
C TYR A 145 11.50 5.74 15.50
N SER A 146 10.55 6.65 15.76
CA SER A 146 9.65 6.58 16.92
C SER A 146 8.86 5.29 16.94
N LEU A 147 8.33 4.86 15.79
CA LEU A 147 7.59 3.62 15.67
C LEU A 147 8.49 2.41 16.01
N ILE A 148 9.68 2.34 15.40
CA ILE A 148 10.66 1.27 15.63
C ILE A 148 11.07 1.21 17.11
N TRP A 149 11.41 2.36 17.69
CA TRP A 149 11.83 2.47 19.07
C TRP A 149 10.73 2.04 20.04
N LYS A 150 9.50 2.56 19.87
CA LYS A 150 8.36 2.21 20.74
C LYS A 150 8.04 0.73 20.68
N ARG A 151 8.03 0.13 19.48
CA ARG A 151 7.78 -1.30 19.30
C ARG A 151 8.83 -2.16 19.98
N PHE A 152 10.10 -1.82 19.81
CA PHE A 152 11.20 -2.57 20.41
C PHE A 152 11.17 -2.50 21.95
N ILE A 153 11.05 -1.32 22.54
CA ILE A 153 10.98 -1.19 24.01
C ILE A 153 9.73 -1.89 24.55
N ALA A 154 8.57 -1.67 23.93
CA ALA A 154 7.33 -2.33 24.34
C ALA A 154 7.42 -3.87 24.27
N SER A 155 8.16 -4.43 23.30
CA SER A 155 8.40 -5.88 23.20
C SER A 155 9.07 -6.46 24.46
N GLN A 156 9.80 -5.66 25.23
CA GLN A 156 10.51 -6.09 26.43
C GLN A 156 9.84 -5.62 27.73
N MET A 157 8.61 -5.10 27.67
CA MET A 157 7.81 -4.69 28.84
C MET A 157 6.88 -5.81 29.33
N GLU A 158 6.34 -5.66 30.54
CA GLU A 158 5.31 -6.55 31.10
C GLU A 158 3.99 -6.51 30.27
N PRO A 159 3.26 -7.64 30.19
CA PRO A 159 1.93 -7.67 29.58
C PRO A 159 0.96 -6.68 30.23
N ALA A 160 0.03 -6.16 29.43
CA ALA A 160 -1.11 -5.44 29.97
C ALA A 160 -2.08 -6.44 30.63
N LEU A 161 -2.64 -6.07 31.77
CA LEU A 161 -3.64 -6.84 32.51
C LEU A 161 -5.00 -6.17 32.36
N MET A 162 -5.97 -6.93 31.85
CA MET A 162 -7.33 -6.48 31.64
C MET A 162 -8.27 -7.33 32.50
N ASP A 163 -9.05 -6.71 33.36
CA ASP A 163 -10.14 -7.40 34.06
C ASP A 163 -11.38 -7.36 33.15
N GLN A 164 -11.73 -8.53 32.61
CA GLN A 164 -12.89 -8.71 31.76
C GLN A 164 -14.06 -9.26 32.58
N THR A 165 -15.20 -8.60 32.48
CA THR A 165 -16.48 -9.03 33.04
C THR A 165 -17.41 -9.40 31.90
N SER A 166 -17.93 -10.63 31.92
CA SER A 166 -19.01 -11.08 31.03
C SER A 166 -20.26 -11.30 31.86
N VAL A 167 -21.38 -10.75 31.40
CA VAL A 167 -22.67 -10.87 32.08
C VAL A 167 -23.70 -11.43 31.11
N ASP A 168 -24.33 -12.52 31.54
CA ASP A 168 -25.44 -13.16 30.85
C ASP A 168 -26.75 -12.79 31.56
N ILE A 169 -27.68 -12.21 30.80
CA ILE A 169 -28.96 -11.70 31.29
C ILE A 169 -30.08 -12.43 30.54
N THR A 170 -30.95 -13.11 31.28
CA THR A 170 -32.11 -13.80 30.72
C THR A 170 -33.36 -12.92 30.79
N ALA A 171 -34.24 -13.09 29.80
CA ALA A 171 -35.60 -12.53 29.81
C ALA A 171 -36.52 -13.51 29.06
N GLY A 172 -37.35 -14.26 29.80
CA GLY A 172 -38.09 -15.40 29.25
C GLY A 172 -37.16 -16.42 28.58
N ALA A 173 -37.44 -16.75 27.31
CA ALA A 173 -36.63 -17.70 26.52
C ALA A 173 -35.36 -17.09 25.87
N TYR A 174 -35.05 -15.82 26.14
CA TYR A 174 -33.95 -15.12 25.48
C TYR A 174 -32.74 -14.95 26.41
N LEU A 175 -31.55 -15.02 25.81
CA LEU A 175 -30.28 -14.71 26.45
C LEU A 175 -29.67 -13.46 25.81
N PHE A 176 -29.29 -12.51 26.64
CA PHE A 176 -28.52 -11.33 26.28
C PHE A 176 -27.14 -11.44 26.93
N ARG A 177 -26.09 -11.09 26.20
CA ARG A 177 -24.73 -11.08 26.72
C ARG A 177 -24.13 -9.69 26.55
N THR A 178 -23.49 -9.20 27.60
CA THR A 178 -22.63 -8.01 27.54
C THR A 178 -21.25 -8.35 28.09
N THR A 179 -20.24 -7.71 27.52
CA THR A 179 -18.85 -7.85 27.94
C THR A 179 -18.28 -6.47 28.16
N GLY A 180 -17.53 -6.31 29.24
CA GLY A 180 -16.81 -5.08 29.56
C GLY A 180 -15.41 -5.42 30.05
N SER A 181 -14.48 -4.50 29.85
CA SER A 181 -13.09 -4.69 30.20
C SER A 181 -12.54 -3.43 30.85
N ILE A 182 -11.75 -3.60 31.92
CA ILE A 182 -11.07 -2.50 32.62
C ILE A 182 -9.57 -2.78 32.60
N VAL A 183 -8.77 -1.77 32.28
CA VAL A 183 -7.31 -1.86 32.37
C VAL A 183 -6.92 -1.89 33.86
N LYS A 184 -6.41 -3.03 34.31
CA LYS A 184 -5.84 -3.20 35.66
C LYS A 184 -4.37 -2.79 35.69
N PHE A 185 -3.65 -3.04 34.60
CA PHE A 185 -2.27 -2.61 34.39
C PHE A 185 -2.06 -2.40 32.89
N ASP A 186 -1.58 -1.23 32.49
CA ASP A 186 -1.37 -0.84 31.09
C ASP A 186 -0.14 -1.52 30.47
N GLY A 187 0.87 -1.91 31.27
CA GLY A 187 2.04 -2.65 30.80
C GLY A 187 2.65 -2.05 29.53
N PHE A 188 2.98 -2.88 28.55
CA PHE A 188 3.51 -2.42 27.27
C PHE A 188 2.60 -1.46 26.49
N THR A 189 1.27 -1.49 26.73
CA THR A 189 0.30 -0.66 26.00
C THR A 189 0.41 0.82 26.34
N ARG A 190 1.06 1.15 27.47
CA ARG A 190 1.48 2.51 27.80
C ARG A 190 2.32 3.14 26.69
N LEU A 191 3.13 2.33 26.01
CA LEU A 191 4.06 2.79 24.99
C LEU A 191 3.60 2.48 23.57
N TYR A 192 3.02 1.30 23.35
CA TYR A 192 2.71 0.82 22.00
C TYR A 192 1.45 -0.04 21.96
N THR A 193 0.59 0.25 20.98
CA THR A 193 -0.48 -0.64 20.50
C THR A 193 -0.48 -0.63 18.96
N GLU A 194 -0.75 -1.76 18.32
CA GLU A 194 -0.98 -1.78 16.87
C GLU A 194 -2.32 -1.12 16.55
N LYS A 195 -2.36 -0.38 15.44
CA LYS A 195 -3.62 0.10 14.86
C LYS A 195 -4.34 -1.06 14.16
N ASN A 196 -5.66 -1.17 14.35
CA ASN A 196 -6.45 -2.15 13.62
C ASN A 196 -6.85 -1.62 12.23
N ASP A 197 -6.86 -2.50 11.22
CA ASP A 197 -7.27 -2.18 9.85
C ASP A 197 -8.77 -1.81 9.72
N SER A 198 -9.58 -2.12 10.74
CA SER A 198 -11.03 -1.84 10.83
C SER A 198 -11.38 -0.47 11.39
N GLU A 199 -10.43 0.25 11.99
CA GLU A 199 -10.65 1.56 12.64
C GLU A 199 -10.83 2.73 11.65
N GLN A 200 -10.83 2.47 10.34
CA GLN A 200 -11.19 3.49 9.33
C GLN A 200 -12.70 3.61 9.08
N ASN A 201 -13.51 2.70 9.63
CA ASN A 201 -14.98 2.73 9.56
C ASN A 201 -15.58 2.91 10.96
N ASP A 202 -15.09 3.89 11.75
CA ASP A 202 -15.73 4.24 13.01
C ASP A 202 -16.97 5.12 12.74
N ASP A 203 -18.03 4.50 12.25
CA ASP A 203 -19.40 4.99 12.41
C ASP A 203 -19.81 4.76 13.88
N GLY A 204 -19.17 5.48 14.80
CA GLY A 204 -19.65 5.69 16.17
C GLY A 204 -19.83 4.45 17.05
N SER A 205 -19.13 3.34 16.78
CA SER A 205 -19.06 2.20 17.70
C SER A 205 -17.66 2.10 18.26
N GLY A 206 -17.30 3.12 19.06
CA GLY A 206 -16.10 3.08 19.89
C GLY A 206 -16.01 1.76 20.64
N ASP A 207 -14.80 1.22 20.71
CA ASP A 207 -14.41 -0.05 21.32
C ASP A 207 -15.40 -0.50 22.42
N GLU A 208 -16.38 -1.33 22.05
CA GLU A 208 -17.44 -1.79 22.97
C GLU A 208 -16.83 -2.54 24.17
N SER A 209 -15.56 -2.94 24.09
CA SER A 209 -14.81 -3.59 25.16
C SER A 209 -14.38 -2.65 26.29
N ALA A 210 -14.32 -1.32 26.08
CA ALA A 210 -13.96 -0.34 27.11
C ALA A 210 -15.15 0.06 28.01
N LYS A 211 -16.28 -0.64 27.94
CA LYS A 211 -17.44 -0.36 28.80
C LYS A 211 -17.19 -0.90 30.22
N GLN A 212 -17.18 -0.01 31.20
CA GLN A 212 -17.28 -0.42 32.60
C GLN A 212 -18.66 -1.04 32.83
N ILE A 213 -18.68 -2.29 33.27
CA ILE A 213 -19.90 -2.95 33.74
C ILE A 213 -20.02 -2.66 35.25
N PRO A 214 -21.18 -2.19 35.73
CA PRO A 214 -21.40 -2.02 37.17
C PRO A 214 -21.26 -3.34 37.91
N ASP A 215 -21.02 -3.30 39.22
CA ASP A 215 -20.88 -4.54 40.01
C ASP A 215 -22.23 -5.26 40.12
N LEU A 216 -22.48 -6.19 39.20
CA LEU A 216 -23.67 -7.02 39.14
C LEU A 216 -23.41 -8.37 39.82
N LYS A 217 -24.46 -8.93 40.42
CA LYS A 217 -24.47 -10.25 41.03
C LYS A 217 -25.51 -11.14 40.34
N GLN A 218 -25.25 -12.45 40.40
CA GLN A 218 -26.23 -13.42 39.95
C GLN A 218 -27.54 -13.25 40.73
N GLY A 219 -28.67 -13.24 40.01
CA GLY A 219 -30.00 -13.00 40.58
C GLY A 219 -30.44 -11.53 40.58
N ASP A 220 -29.56 -10.58 40.27
CA ASP A 220 -29.95 -9.17 40.12
C ASP A 220 -31.00 -9.00 39.01
N LYS A 221 -31.90 -8.03 39.21
CA LYS A 221 -33.06 -7.77 38.33
C LYS A 221 -32.93 -6.41 37.65
N PRO A 222 -32.11 -6.27 36.59
CA PRO A 222 -31.92 -4.98 35.93
C PRO A 222 -33.21 -4.51 35.26
N ALA A 223 -33.48 -3.21 35.35
CA ALA A 223 -34.61 -2.60 34.65
C ALA A 223 -34.28 -2.39 33.17
N LEU A 224 -35.22 -2.73 32.27
CA LEU A 224 -35.10 -2.40 30.85
C LEU A 224 -35.36 -0.90 30.65
N ILE A 225 -34.30 -0.14 30.38
CA ILE A 225 -34.39 1.30 30.08
C ILE A 225 -34.80 1.53 28.62
N LYS A 226 -34.07 0.91 27.68
CA LYS A 226 -34.27 1.09 26.24
C LYS A 226 -34.09 -0.22 25.50
N PHE A 227 -34.91 -0.42 24.48
CA PHE A 227 -34.79 -1.56 23.56
C PHE A 227 -34.61 -1.03 22.13
N GLU A 228 -33.41 -1.18 21.58
CA GLU A 228 -33.06 -0.74 20.21
C GLU A 228 -32.81 -1.94 19.30
N PRO A 229 -33.75 -2.28 18.41
CA PRO A 229 -33.51 -3.29 17.39
C PRO A 229 -32.48 -2.77 16.38
N LYS A 230 -31.33 -3.44 16.29
CA LYS A 230 -30.34 -3.21 15.24
C LYS A 230 -30.45 -4.29 14.17
N GLN A 231 -30.47 -3.87 12.91
CA GLN A 231 -30.36 -4.75 11.75
C GLN A 231 -28.95 -4.59 11.18
N HIS A 232 -28.30 -5.71 10.91
CA HIS A 232 -26.98 -5.74 10.29
C HIS A 232 -27.06 -6.48 8.96
N PHE A 233 -26.23 -6.06 8.02
CA PHE A 233 -26.04 -6.74 6.74
C PHE A 233 -24.61 -7.27 6.67
N THR A 234 -24.43 -8.42 6.05
CA THR A 234 -23.10 -8.95 5.75
C THR A 234 -22.43 -8.05 4.72
N GLN A 235 -21.19 -7.67 5.00
CA GLN A 235 -20.35 -6.94 4.04
C GLN A 235 -19.46 -7.94 3.28
N PRO A 236 -19.12 -7.66 2.01
CA PRO A 236 -18.14 -8.46 1.30
C PRO A 236 -16.75 -8.35 1.95
N PRO A 237 -15.83 -9.30 1.68
CA PRO A 237 -14.46 -9.21 2.16
C PRO A 237 -13.80 -7.87 1.77
N PRO A 238 -13.07 -7.22 2.70
CA PRO A 238 -12.43 -5.94 2.42
C PRO A 238 -11.33 -6.11 1.38
N ARG A 239 -11.19 -5.12 0.49
CA ARG A 239 -10.03 -5.06 -0.41
C ARG A 239 -8.74 -4.86 0.37
N TYR A 240 -7.64 -5.33 -0.22
CA TYR A 240 -6.32 -5.18 0.37
C TYR A 240 -5.87 -3.71 0.38
N SER A 241 -5.43 -3.22 1.54
CA SER A 241 -4.44 -2.15 1.63
C SER A 241 -3.02 -2.72 1.44
N GLU A 242 -2.02 -1.85 1.37
CA GLU A 242 -0.61 -2.25 1.34
C GLU A 242 -0.21 -3.07 2.56
N ALA A 243 -0.65 -2.69 3.76
CA ALA A 243 -0.42 -3.47 4.97
C ALA A 243 -1.02 -4.88 4.85
N THR A 244 -2.30 -5.00 4.50
CA THR A 244 -2.96 -6.31 4.42
C THR A 244 -2.44 -7.17 3.26
N LEU A 245 -1.95 -6.56 2.17
CA LEU A 245 -1.36 -7.31 1.06
C LEU A 245 0.03 -7.85 1.42
N ILE A 246 0.87 -7.05 2.09
CA ILE A 246 2.16 -7.51 2.61
C ILE A 246 1.95 -8.64 3.62
N LYS A 247 0.96 -8.49 4.52
CA LYS A 247 0.58 -9.55 5.45
C LYS A 247 0.18 -10.84 4.73
N ALA A 248 -0.66 -10.73 3.70
CA ALA A 248 -1.09 -11.90 2.92
C ALA A 248 0.08 -12.57 2.18
N LEU A 249 0.98 -11.79 1.58
CA LEU A 249 2.19 -12.32 0.93
C LEU A 249 3.05 -13.10 1.94
N GLU A 250 3.32 -12.50 3.10
CA GLU A 250 4.10 -13.12 4.16
C GLU A 250 3.44 -14.39 4.75
N GLU A 251 2.12 -14.38 4.97
CA GLU A 251 1.38 -15.54 5.48
C GLU A 251 1.36 -16.70 4.50
N ASN A 252 1.38 -16.41 3.19
CA ASN A 252 1.43 -17.42 2.14
C ASN A 252 2.88 -17.80 1.74
N GLY A 253 3.90 -17.26 2.41
CA GLY A 253 5.30 -17.55 2.09
C GLY A 253 5.79 -16.98 0.76
N ILE A 254 5.03 -16.03 0.19
CA ILE A 254 5.34 -15.40 -1.10
C ILE A 254 6.12 -14.12 -0.85
N GLY A 255 7.31 -14.05 -1.44
CA GLY A 255 8.23 -12.93 -1.30
C GLY A 255 9.08 -13.00 -0.03
N ARG A 256 10.11 -12.16 -0.04
CA ARG A 256 11.10 -11.97 1.03
C ARG A 256 11.18 -10.49 1.43
N PRO A 257 11.80 -10.14 2.58
CA PRO A 257 12.03 -8.76 3.02
C PRO A 257 12.53 -7.80 1.91
N SER A 258 13.34 -8.32 0.98
CA SER A 258 13.90 -7.58 -0.16
C SER A 258 12.89 -7.29 -1.28
N THR A 259 11.77 -8.02 -1.34
CA THR A 259 10.87 -8.04 -2.50
C THR A 259 9.55 -7.33 -2.28
N TYR A 260 9.02 -7.24 -1.05
CA TYR A 260 7.67 -6.70 -0.79
C TYR A 260 7.43 -5.32 -1.43
N ALA A 261 8.36 -4.40 -1.21
CA ALA A 261 8.25 -3.04 -1.75
C ALA A 261 8.30 -3.01 -3.29
N ALA A 262 9.13 -3.88 -3.88
CA ALA A 262 9.24 -4.02 -5.32
C ALA A 262 7.97 -4.66 -5.93
N ILE A 263 7.39 -5.67 -5.30
CA ILE A 263 6.12 -6.28 -5.73
C ILE A 263 5.03 -5.21 -5.75
N MET A 264 4.88 -4.45 -4.66
CA MET A 264 3.88 -3.38 -4.54
C MET A 264 4.02 -2.33 -5.63
N SER A 265 5.26 -1.88 -5.91
CA SER A 265 5.47 -0.89 -6.96
C SER A 265 5.26 -1.46 -8.35
N ARG A 266 5.70 -2.70 -8.62
CA ARG A 266 5.59 -3.32 -9.94
C ARG A 266 4.14 -3.49 -10.39
N ILE A 267 3.25 -3.95 -9.51
CA ILE A 267 1.83 -4.14 -9.87
C ILE A 267 1.11 -2.81 -10.17
N LEU A 268 1.56 -1.70 -9.55
CA LEU A 268 1.07 -0.35 -9.82
C LEU A 268 1.69 0.23 -11.08
N ASP A 269 3.02 0.15 -11.23
CA ASP A 269 3.77 0.71 -12.37
C ASP A 269 3.38 0.03 -13.69
N LYS A 270 3.04 -1.25 -13.65
CA LYS A 270 2.52 -2.01 -14.80
C LYS A 270 1.02 -1.82 -15.04
N ASN A 271 0.36 -1.01 -14.22
CA ASN A 271 -1.07 -0.74 -14.30
C ASN A 271 -1.92 -2.02 -14.21
N TYR A 272 -1.45 -3.04 -13.48
CA TYR A 272 -2.24 -4.23 -13.15
C TYR A 272 -3.20 -3.95 -12.01
N THR A 273 -2.83 -3.04 -11.13
CA THR A 273 -3.69 -2.55 -10.05
C THR A 273 -3.68 -1.01 -10.01
N THR A 274 -4.70 -0.45 -9.38
CA THR A 274 -4.80 0.95 -9.01
C THR A 274 -5.14 1.09 -7.54
N LYS A 275 -4.89 2.25 -6.94
CA LYS A 275 -5.25 2.55 -5.54
C LYS A 275 -6.42 3.52 -5.50
N ILE A 276 -7.53 3.10 -4.88
CA ILE A 276 -8.69 3.94 -4.58
C ILE A 276 -8.86 3.94 -3.06
N LYS A 277 -8.84 5.12 -2.44
CA LYS A 277 -8.90 5.27 -0.96
C LYS A 277 -7.92 4.32 -0.24
N ASN A 278 -6.67 4.25 -0.72
CA ASN A 278 -5.60 3.38 -0.20
C ASN A 278 -5.86 1.86 -0.28
N LYS A 279 -6.86 1.41 -1.03
CA LYS A 279 -7.12 -0.01 -1.31
C LYS A 279 -6.73 -0.34 -2.74
N PHE A 280 -6.15 -1.52 -2.96
CA PHE A 280 -5.82 -2.04 -4.28
C PHE A 280 -7.08 -2.53 -4.99
N HIS A 281 -7.25 -2.08 -6.22
CA HIS A 281 -8.27 -2.55 -7.14
C HIS A 281 -7.57 -3.14 -8.37
N PRO A 282 -7.93 -4.34 -8.83
CA PRO A 282 -7.43 -4.87 -10.09
C PRO A 282 -7.97 -4.01 -11.25
N THR A 283 -7.11 -3.69 -12.20
CA THR A 283 -7.52 -3.04 -13.46
C THR A 283 -8.03 -4.08 -14.45
N ASP A 284 -8.73 -3.65 -15.50
CA ASP A 284 -9.13 -4.54 -16.60
C ASP A 284 -7.91 -5.24 -17.23
N LEU A 285 -6.76 -4.54 -17.31
CA LEU A 285 -5.50 -5.13 -17.77
C LEU A 285 -5.00 -6.21 -16.81
N GLY A 286 -4.97 -5.92 -15.52
CA GLY A 286 -4.54 -6.89 -14.50
C GLY A 286 -5.38 -8.16 -14.56
N GLN A 287 -6.70 -8.03 -14.65
CA GLN A 287 -7.62 -9.17 -14.76
C GLN A 287 -7.39 -9.98 -16.05
N LEU A 288 -7.22 -9.30 -17.20
CA LEU A 288 -6.95 -9.94 -18.48
C LEU A 288 -5.64 -10.74 -18.45
N ILE A 289 -4.56 -10.12 -17.94
CA ILE A 289 -3.25 -10.77 -17.82
C ILE A 289 -3.31 -11.95 -16.85
N THR A 290 -3.89 -11.77 -15.66
CA THR A 290 -4.03 -12.85 -14.68
C THR A 290 -4.81 -14.02 -15.26
N LYS A 291 -5.95 -13.79 -15.91
CA LYS A 291 -6.74 -14.86 -16.53
C LYS A 291 -5.96 -15.60 -17.61
N GLY A 292 -5.27 -14.88 -18.49
CA GLY A 292 -4.46 -15.50 -19.55
C GLY A 292 -3.31 -16.33 -18.99
N LEU A 293 -2.57 -15.78 -18.02
CA LEU A 293 -1.43 -16.48 -17.42
C LEU A 293 -1.88 -17.69 -16.58
N THR A 294 -2.93 -17.58 -15.76
CA THR A 294 -3.42 -18.72 -14.97
C THR A 294 -3.88 -19.89 -15.85
N ASN A 295 -4.45 -19.60 -17.02
CA ASN A 295 -4.87 -20.65 -17.94
C ASN A 295 -3.69 -21.32 -18.66
N SER A 296 -2.68 -20.55 -19.08
CA SER A 296 -1.54 -21.08 -19.83
C SER A 296 -0.42 -21.62 -18.95
N PHE A 297 -0.37 -21.22 -17.68
CA PHE A 297 0.74 -21.46 -16.77
C PHE A 297 0.24 -21.85 -15.36
N ALA A 298 -0.72 -22.78 -15.30
CA ALA A 298 -1.47 -23.10 -14.07
C ALA A 298 -0.58 -23.49 -12.88
N LYS A 299 0.51 -24.23 -13.11
CA LYS A 299 1.46 -24.65 -12.06
C LYS A 299 2.20 -23.46 -11.47
N ILE A 300 2.86 -22.65 -12.30
CA ILE A 300 3.68 -21.52 -11.82
C ILE A 300 2.84 -20.36 -11.28
N MET A 301 1.58 -20.25 -11.71
CA MET A 301 0.63 -19.25 -11.20
C MET A 301 -0.02 -19.67 -9.87
N ASN A 302 0.29 -20.88 -9.37
CA ASN A 302 -0.19 -21.35 -8.07
C ASN A 302 0.60 -20.70 -6.93
N GLU A 303 -0.11 -20.24 -5.90
CA GLU A 303 0.49 -19.61 -4.71
C GLU A 303 1.46 -20.53 -3.97
N LYS A 304 1.11 -21.82 -3.84
CA LYS A 304 1.97 -22.82 -3.18
C LYS A 304 3.26 -23.07 -3.95
N PHE A 305 3.17 -23.18 -5.27
CA PHE A 305 4.35 -23.31 -6.12
C PHE A 305 5.30 -22.12 -5.94
N THR A 306 4.74 -20.91 -5.87
CA THR A 306 5.54 -19.69 -5.66
C THR A 306 6.23 -19.73 -4.29
N ALA A 307 5.50 -20.11 -3.24
CA ALA A 307 6.06 -20.23 -1.89
C ALA A 307 7.14 -21.31 -1.80
N GLU A 308 6.92 -22.46 -2.46
CA GLU A 308 7.90 -23.54 -2.57
C GLU A 308 9.16 -23.05 -3.28
N MET A 309 9.04 -22.43 -4.46
CA MET A 309 10.17 -21.86 -5.20
C MET A 309 11.00 -20.90 -4.34
N GLU A 310 10.35 -20.01 -3.57
CA GLU A 310 11.07 -19.11 -2.66
C GLU A 310 11.84 -19.89 -1.57
N ASN A 311 11.27 -20.97 -1.03
CA ASN A 311 11.96 -21.81 -0.05
C ASN A 311 13.13 -22.57 -0.70
N GLU A 312 12.98 -23.05 -1.93
CA GLU A 312 14.06 -23.73 -2.65
C GLU A 312 15.23 -22.77 -2.95
N LEU A 313 14.96 -21.48 -3.20
CA LEU A 313 15.98 -20.45 -3.32
C LEU A 313 16.70 -20.19 -1.98
N ASP A 314 15.98 -20.25 -0.85
CA ASP A 314 16.60 -20.18 0.48
C ASP A 314 17.47 -21.42 0.78
N GLU A 315 17.06 -22.61 0.32
CA GLU A 315 17.87 -23.83 0.42
C GLU A 315 19.18 -23.70 -0.37
N ILE A 316 19.16 -23.02 -1.52
CA ILE A 316 20.38 -22.70 -2.28
C ILE A 316 21.27 -21.74 -1.48
N GLU A 317 20.72 -20.68 -0.89
CA GLU A 317 21.46 -19.74 -0.06
C GLU A 317 22.15 -20.44 1.12
N ASN A 318 21.46 -21.42 1.72
CA ASN A 318 21.99 -22.23 2.83
C ASN A 318 22.91 -23.38 2.39
N GLY A 319 23.12 -23.57 1.09
CA GLY A 319 23.97 -24.63 0.53
C GLY A 319 23.37 -26.04 0.63
N THR A 320 22.07 -26.18 0.86
CA THR A 320 21.37 -27.47 0.96
C THR A 320 20.73 -27.91 -0.36
N LYS A 321 20.77 -27.09 -1.40
CA LYS A 321 20.22 -27.39 -2.73
C LYS A 321 21.11 -26.89 -3.86
N ASP A 322 21.21 -27.68 -4.92
CA ASP A 322 21.95 -27.29 -6.12
C ASP A 322 21.10 -26.41 -7.05
N TRP A 323 21.64 -25.24 -7.38
CA TRP A 323 20.92 -24.25 -8.19
C TRP A 323 20.80 -24.67 -9.66
N GLN A 324 21.76 -25.42 -10.20
CA GLN A 324 21.73 -25.86 -11.60
C GLN A 324 20.62 -26.89 -11.80
N GLN A 325 20.48 -27.83 -10.87
CA GLN A 325 19.44 -28.83 -10.86
C GLN A 325 18.05 -28.19 -10.71
N LEU A 326 17.89 -27.22 -9.80
CA LEU A 326 16.63 -26.48 -9.65
C LEU A 326 16.25 -25.80 -10.98
N LEU A 327 17.17 -25.05 -11.59
CA LEU A 327 16.90 -24.36 -12.85
C LEU A 327 16.60 -25.33 -13.99
N ALA A 328 17.34 -26.44 -14.09
CA ALA A 328 17.10 -27.45 -15.12
C ALA A 328 15.70 -28.07 -14.99
N ASN A 329 15.31 -28.45 -13.78
CA ASN A 329 13.98 -29.02 -13.51
C ASN A 329 12.86 -28.02 -13.81
N PHE A 330 13.01 -26.77 -13.36
CA PHE A 330 12.05 -25.71 -13.65
C PHE A 330 11.90 -25.48 -15.16
N TYR A 331 13.03 -25.35 -15.87
CA TYR A 331 13.03 -24.98 -17.27
C TYR A 331 12.44 -26.09 -18.17
N GLN A 332 12.67 -27.36 -17.84
CA GLN A 332 12.15 -28.49 -18.60
C GLN A 332 10.62 -28.47 -18.70
N GLU A 333 9.92 -28.17 -17.61
CA GLU A 333 8.47 -28.04 -17.63
C GLU A 333 8.01 -26.70 -18.23
N PHE A 334 8.69 -25.61 -17.86
CA PHE A 334 8.34 -24.27 -18.33
C PHE A 334 8.46 -24.12 -19.85
N ASP A 335 9.43 -24.76 -20.51
CA ASP A 335 9.62 -24.70 -21.96
C ASP A 335 8.42 -25.32 -22.72
N VAL A 336 7.85 -26.39 -22.19
CA VAL A 336 6.65 -27.03 -22.74
C VAL A 336 5.44 -26.10 -22.63
N ASP A 337 5.20 -25.55 -21.43
CA ASP A 337 4.11 -24.59 -21.19
C ASP A 337 4.27 -23.33 -22.06
N LEU A 338 5.50 -22.83 -22.20
CA LEU A 338 5.82 -21.68 -23.03
C LEU A 338 5.56 -21.96 -24.52
N GLY A 339 5.97 -23.14 -25.01
CA GLY A 339 5.69 -23.59 -26.39
C GLY A 339 4.19 -23.68 -26.68
N ASN A 340 3.40 -24.15 -25.71
CA ASN A 340 1.94 -24.19 -25.80
C ASN A 340 1.34 -22.78 -25.75
N ALA A 341 1.84 -21.91 -24.89
CA ALA A 341 1.40 -20.53 -24.76
C ALA A 341 1.64 -19.74 -26.06
N TYR A 342 2.77 -19.90 -26.75
CA TYR A 342 2.98 -19.24 -28.04
C TYR A 342 1.90 -19.59 -29.07
N LYS A 343 1.42 -20.84 -29.06
CA LYS A 343 0.38 -21.31 -29.98
C LYS A 343 -1.02 -20.84 -29.56
N THR A 344 -1.32 -20.84 -28.26
CA THR A 344 -2.69 -20.75 -27.75
C THR A 344 -3.02 -19.44 -27.02
N LEU A 345 -2.04 -18.84 -26.34
CA LEU A 345 -2.27 -17.64 -25.54
C LEU A 345 -2.50 -16.44 -26.45
N ARG A 346 -3.71 -15.88 -26.36
CA ARG A 346 -4.09 -14.65 -27.05
C ARG A 346 -4.73 -13.71 -26.04
N PHE A 347 -4.24 -12.48 -25.98
CA PHE A 347 -4.87 -11.42 -25.21
C PHE A 347 -5.78 -10.64 -26.14
N GLU A 348 -7.06 -11.00 -26.15
CA GLU A 348 -8.05 -10.26 -26.92
C GLU A 348 -8.31 -8.91 -26.25
N ALA A 349 -8.21 -7.84 -27.04
CA ALA A 349 -8.55 -6.51 -26.60
C ALA A 349 -10.07 -6.46 -26.30
N PRO A 350 -10.51 -5.96 -25.13
CA PRO A 350 -11.93 -5.87 -24.82
C PRO A 350 -12.67 -5.02 -25.86
N ASN A 351 -13.73 -5.59 -26.44
CA ASN A 351 -14.64 -4.88 -27.33
C ASN A 351 -15.43 -3.82 -26.55
N THR A 352 -15.81 -2.74 -27.24
CA THR A 352 -16.64 -1.68 -26.69
C THR A 352 -17.83 -1.39 -27.58
N THR A 353 -18.85 -0.73 -27.05
CA THR A 353 -20.01 -0.24 -27.83
C THR A 353 -19.71 1.06 -28.59
N VAL A 354 -18.51 1.63 -28.43
CA VAL A 354 -18.11 2.88 -29.08
C VAL A 354 -17.75 2.60 -30.54
N ILE A 355 -18.48 3.21 -31.47
CA ILE A 355 -18.25 3.07 -32.91
C ILE A 355 -17.17 4.05 -33.39
N CYS A 356 -16.24 3.57 -34.21
CA CYS A 356 -15.23 4.40 -34.85
C CYS A 356 -15.86 5.33 -35.89
N GLU A 357 -15.65 6.65 -35.76
CA GLU A 357 -16.24 7.63 -36.68
C GLU A 357 -15.70 7.58 -38.11
N ASN A 358 -14.57 6.89 -38.34
CA ASN A 358 -13.90 6.85 -39.65
C ASN A 358 -14.20 5.58 -40.46
N CYS A 359 -14.59 4.47 -39.81
CA CYS A 359 -14.82 3.19 -40.50
C CYS A 359 -16.01 2.39 -39.94
N ASN A 360 -16.78 2.96 -39.00
CA ASN A 360 -17.98 2.38 -38.42
C ASN A 360 -17.81 1.02 -37.73
N THR A 361 -16.58 0.63 -37.38
CA THR A 361 -16.33 -0.59 -36.61
C THR A 361 -16.34 -0.30 -35.09
N PRO A 362 -16.82 -1.24 -34.26
CA PRO A 362 -16.69 -1.15 -32.81
C PRO A 362 -15.22 -1.04 -32.39
N MET A 363 -14.90 -0.02 -31.59
CA MET A 363 -13.55 0.20 -31.10
C MET A 363 -13.22 -0.78 -29.96
N VAL A 364 -11.92 -1.04 -29.78
CA VAL A 364 -11.40 -1.92 -28.72
C VAL A 364 -10.55 -1.14 -27.74
N ILE A 365 -10.46 -1.63 -26.49
CA ILE A 365 -9.55 -1.06 -25.49
C ILE A 365 -8.15 -1.63 -25.71
N ARG A 366 -7.18 -0.74 -25.95
CA ARG A 366 -5.75 -1.08 -25.95
C ARG A 366 -5.04 -0.32 -24.84
N TRP A 367 -3.86 -0.80 -24.45
CA TRP A 367 -3.06 -0.20 -23.39
C TRP A 367 -1.77 0.37 -23.94
N SER A 368 -1.41 1.56 -23.46
CA SER A 368 -0.13 2.22 -23.72
C SER A 368 0.54 2.58 -22.40
N LYS A 369 1.76 3.13 -22.48
CA LYS A 369 2.44 3.75 -21.32
C LYS A 369 1.61 4.85 -20.62
N ASN A 370 0.67 5.46 -21.33
CA ASN A 370 -0.19 6.52 -20.79
C ASN A 370 -1.54 5.98 -20.26
N GLY A 371 -1.70 4.66 -20.18
CA GLY A 371 -2.94 4.01 -19.77
C GLY A 371 -3.77 3.46 -20.92
N PRO A 372 -4.99 2.97 -20.62
CA PRO A 372 -5.92 2.44 -21.61
C PRO A 372 -6.46 3.55 -22.53
N PHE A 373 -6.72 3.20 -23.77
CA PHE A 373 -7.32 4.07 -24.78
C PHE A 373 -8.17 3.23 -25.76
N LEU A 374 -9.12 3.88 -26.41
CA LEU A 374 -9.89 3.27 -27.51
C LEU A 374 -9.06 3.31 -28.77
N ALA A 375 -8.95 2.18 -29.46
CA ALA A 375 -8.29 2.05 -30.74
C ALA A 375 -9.22 1.38 -31.75
N CYS A 376 -9.15 1.84 -33.01
CA CYS A 376 -9.80 1.12 -34.09
C CYS A 376 -9.15 -0.26 -34.29
N PRO A 377 -9.93 -1.35 -34.40
CA PRO A 377 -9.37 -2.68 -34.65
C PRO A 377 -8.69 -2.79 -36.02
N ASN A 378 -9.11 -2.02 -37.03
CA ASN A 378 -8.59 -2.05 -38.41
C ASN A 378 -7.24 -1.33 -38.59
N TYR A 379 -6.42 -1.20 -37.56
CA TYR A 379 -5.06 -0.67 -37.71
C TYR A 379 -4.20 -1.64 -38.55
N PRO A 380 -3.39 -1.18 -39.53
CA PRO A 380 -2.99 0.21 -39.79
C PRO A 380 -3.90 1.02 -40.73
N GLU A 381 -4.91 0.41 -41.35
CA GLU A 381 -5.81 1.08 -42.31
C GLU A 381 -6.64 2.21 -41.66
N CYS A 382 -7.01 2.05 -40.39
CA CYS A 382 -7.62 3.11 -39.58
C CYS A 382 -6.81 3.36 -38.30
N THR A 383 -6.33 4.60 -38.14
CA THR A 383 -5.47 5.03 -37.02
C THR A 383 -6.22 5.78 -35.92
N THR A 384 -7.55 5.82 -35.99
CA THR A 384 -8.40 6.54 -35.03
C THR A 384 -8.23 5.99 -33.62
N THR A 385 -7.96 6.90 -32.68
CA THR A 385 -7.82 6.59 -31.25
C THR A 385 -8.46 7.68 -30.39
N TYR A 386 -9.02 7.30 -29.24
CA TYR A 386 -9.56 8.23 -28.25
C TYR A 386 -9.13 7.85 -26.84
N SER A 387 -8.93 8.86 -25.99
CA SER A 387 -9.03 8.64 -24.54
C SER A 387 -10.49 8.38 -24.17
N PHE A 388 -10.77 7.78 -23.01
CA PHE A 388 -12.14 7.53 -22.56
C PHE A 388 -12.27 7.67 -21.05
N SER A 389 -13.50 7.90 -20.58
CA SER A 389 -13.90 7.74 -19.19
C SER A 389 -14.79 6.50 -19.05
N LYS A 390 -14.65 5.76 -17.95
CA LYS A 390 -15.48 4.59 -17.62
C LYS A 390 -16.33 4.92 -16.40
N ALA A 391 -17.66 4.81 -16.53
CA ALA A 391 -18.59 4.98 -15.42
C ALA A 391 -18.65 3.73 -14.52
N GLU A 392 -19.24 3.84 -13.33
CA GLU A 392 -19.33 2.73 -12.36
C GLU A 392 -20.14 1.54 -12.89
N ASP A 393 -21.11 1.79 -13.74
CA ASP A 393 -21.91 0.78 -14.45
C ASP A 393 -21.16 0.10 -15.61
N GLY A 394 -19.91 0.53 -15.89
CA GLY A 394 -19.08 0.02 -16.96
C GLY A 394 -19.20 0.76 -18.29
N THR A 395 -20.06 1.79 -18.38
CA THR A 395 -20.26 2.55 -19.62
C THR A 395 -18.99 3.32 -20.01
N ILE A 396 -18.58 3.19 -21.28
CA ILE A 396 -17.39 3.83 -21.84
C ILE A 396 -17.79 5.03 -22.70
N THR A 397 -17.27 6.21 -22.36
CA THR A 397 -17.51 7.44 -23.12
C THR A 397 -16.20 7.96 -23.72
N PRO A 398 -16.09 8.10 -25.06
CA PRO A 398 -14.90 8.63 -25.70
C PRO A 398 -14.72 10.12 -25.40
N ILE A 399 -13.53 10.50 -24.97
CA ILE A 399 -13.11 11.89 -24.77
C ILE A 399 -12.47 12.35 -26.07
N LYS A 400 -13.26 12.98 -26.93
CA LYS A 400 -12.75 13.59 -28.16
C LYS A 400 -11.97 14.84 -27.80
N LYS A 401 -10.72 14.94 -28.25
CA LYS A 401 -10.01 16.23 -28.20
C LYS A 401 -10.73 17.16 -29.15
N GLU A 402 -11.22 18.30 -28.63
CA GLU A 402 -11.71 19.38 -29.48
C GLU A 402 -10.61 19.72 -30.48
N LYS A 403 -10.95 19.72 -31.77
CA LYS A 403 -10.04 20.29 -32.77
C LYS A 403 -9.87 21.76 -32.39
N PRO A 404 -8.63 22.27 -32.29
CA PRO A 404 -8.43 23.68 -32.02
C PRO A 404 -9.19 24.49 -33.06
N ALA A 405 -9.92 25.51 -32.63
CA ALA A 405 -10.68 26.37 -33.52
C ALA A 405 -9.74 26.92 -34.61
N SER A 406 -10.11 26.71 -35.87
CA SER A 406 -9.49 27.43 -36.99
C SER A 406 -9.75 28.91 -36.77
N THR A 407 -8.72 29.74 -36.89
CA THR A 407 -8.90 31.19 -36.85
C THR A 407 -9.18 31.75 -38.25
N ASP A 408 -9.24 30.87 -39.27
CA ASP A 408 -9.32 31.17 -40.70
C ASP A 408 -8.27 32.18 -41.19
N THR A 409 -7.23 32.41 -40.38
CA THR A 409 -6.13 33.33 -40.68
C THR A 409 -5.06 32.56 -41.45
N PRO A 410 -4.72 32.95 -42.68
CA PRO A 410 -3.68 32.30 -43.46
C PRO A 410 -2.31 32.47 -42.79
N CYS A 411 -1.42 31.48 -42.98
CA CYS A 411 -0.07 31.52 -42.46
C CYS A 411 0.76 32.58 -43.21
N PRO A 412 1.35 33.59 -42.52
CA PRO A 412 2.18 34.63 -43.15
C PRO A 412 3.57 34.13 -43.63
N MET A 413 3.90 32.85 -43.42
CA MET A 413 5.17 32.29 -43.88
C MET A 413 5.14 32.08 -45.40
N GLU A 414 6.12 32.66 -46.09
CA GLU A 414 6.26 32.55 -47.54
C GLU A 414 6.28 31.07 -47.99
N GLY A 415 5.45 30.74 -48.99
CA GLY A 415 5.29 29.37 -49.50
C GLY A 415 4.46 28.43 -48.61
N CYS A 416 3.79 28.93 -47.56
CA CYS A 416 2.92 28.14 -46.71
C CYS A 416 1.43 28.43 -46.96
N ASP A 417 0.72 27.46 -47.53
CA ASP A 417 -0.74 27.40 -47.71
C ASP A 417 -1.49 26.90 -46.45
N GLY A 418 -0.89 27.05 -45.28
CA GLY A 418 -1.49 26.66 -43.99
C GLY A 418 -2.35 27.75 -43.37
N PHE A 419 -3.08 27.40 -42.31
CA PHE A 419 -3.84 28.34 -41.47
C PHE A 419 -3.26 28.35 -40.05
N LEU A 420 -3.56 29.40 -39.30
CA LEU A 420 -3.27 29.47 -37.87
C LEU A 420 -4.38 28.83 -37.06
N ILE A 421 -3.98 28.05 -36.05
CA ILE A 421 -4.88 27.45 -35.08
C ILE A 421 -4.43 27.80 -33.67
N GLU A 422 -5.38 28.09 -32.79
CA GLU A 422 -5.10 28.34 -31.39
C GLU A 422 -4.65 27.06 -30.69
N ARG A 423 -3.59 27.12 -29.91
CA ARG A 423 -3.01 26.01 -29.15
C ARG A 423 -2.65 26.49 -27.75
N LYS A 424 -2.59 25.58 -26.78
CA LYS A 424 -2.21 25.90 -25.40
C LYS A 424 -0.75 25.52 -25.13
N GLY A 425 0.02 26.48 -24.63
CA GLY A 425 1.42 26.29 -24.24
C GLY A 425 1.55 25.50 -22.93
N ARG A 426 2.79 25.17 -22.53
CA ARG A 426 3.07 24.37 -21.32
C ARG A 426 2.55 24.99 -20.02
N ARG A 427 2.40 26.32 -19.97
CA ARG A 427 1.85 27.09 -18.83
C ARG A 427 0.37 27.45 -19.01
N GLY A 428 -0.31 26.85 -19.98
CA GLY A 428 -1.73 27.10 -20.26
C GLY A 428 -2.03 28.37 -21.08
N GLN A 429 -1.04 29.22 -21.38
CA GLN A 429 -1.24 30.41 -22.20
C GLN A 429 -1.54 30.03 -23.67
N PRO A 430 -2.53 30.69 -24.32
CA PRO A 430 -2.84 30.47 -25.72
C PRO A 430 -1.71 30.99 -26.61
N PHE A 431 -1.50 30.32 -27.74
CA PHE A 431 -0.61 30.72 -28.82
C PHE A 431 -1.17 30.21 -30.14
N TYR A 432 -0.79 30.83 -31.25
CA TYR A 432 -1.24 30.46 -32.58
C TYR A 432 -0.13 29.75 -33.33
N GLY A 433 -0.40 28.56 -33.87
CA GLY A 433 0.57 27.77 -34.62
C GLY A 433 0.02 27.33 -35.97
N CYS A 434 0.89 27.19 -36.97
CA CYS A 434 0.48 26.76 -38.31
C CYS A 434 -0.05 25.30 -38.33
N THR A 435 -1.10 25.05 -39.11
CA THR A 435 -1.67 23.71 -39.35
C THR A 435 -0.68 22.74 -39.99
N LYS A 436 0.32 23.23 -40.74
CA LYS A 436 1.36 22.41 -41.38
C LYS A 436 2.56 22.08 -40.48
N PHE A 437 2.47 22.30 -39.16
CA PHE A 437 3.50 21.84 -38.21
C PHE A 437 3.67 20.30 -38.27
N PRO A 438 4.90 19.74 -38.27
CA PRO A 438 6.19 20.39 -38.00
C PRO A 438 6.91 20.98 -39.21
N LYS A 439 6.33 20.93 -40.42
CA LYS A 439 6.93 21.45 -41.66
C LYS A 439 7.01 22.97 -41.65
N CYS A 440 5.94 23.64 -41.19
CA CYS A 440 5.95 25.06 -40.85
C CYS A 440 6.03 25.24 -39.32
N ARG A 441 7.05 25.94 -38.83
CA ARG A 441 7.30 26.13 -37.38
C ARG A 441 6.84 27.49 -36.85
N LEU A 442 6.01 28.21 -37.60
CA LEU A 442 5.44 29.48 -37.17
C LEU A 442 4.66 29.32 -35.86
N ILE A 443 5.01 30.14 -34.87
CA ILE A 443 4.34 30.27 -33.57
C ILE A 443 4.23 31.76 -33.26
N ALA A 444 3.02 32.24 -32.99
CA ALA A 444 2.74 33.63 -32.60
C ALA A 444 1.95 33.67 -31.27
N ARG A 445 2.09 34.75 -30.50
CA ARG A 445 1.36 34.91 -29.22
C ARG A 445 -0.08 35.38 -29.42
N SER A 446 -0.31 36.18 -30.45
CA SER A 446 -1.63 36.63 -30.90
C SER A 446 -1.71 36.65 -32.42
N LEU A 447 -2.87 37.01 -32.97
CA LEU A 447 -3.08 37.24 -34.41
C LEU A 447 -2.79 38.69 -34.83
N GLU A 448 -2.27 39.52 -33.92
CA GLU A 448 -1.85 40.88 -34.24
C GLU A 448 -0.64 40.86 -35.20
N PRO A 449 -0.57 41.77 -36.20
CA PRO A 449 0.51 41.80 -37.19
C PRO A 449 1.91 41.75 -36.58
N LYS A 450 2.12 42.48 -35.48
CA LYS A 450 3.41 42.53 -34.77
C LYS A 450 3.86 41.17 -34.24
N ASP A 451 2.94 40.38 -33.69
CA ASP A 451 3.25 39.05 -33.15
C ASP A 451 3.42 37.99 -34.25
N LEU A 452 2.72 38.18 -35.38
CA LEU A 452 2.87 37.36 -36.58
C LEU A 452 4.23 37.57 -37.24
N ASP A 453 4.65 38.82 -37.39
CA ASP A 453 5.97 39.19 -37.94
C ASP A 453 7.11 38.68 -37.04
N GLU A 454 6.98 38.86 -35.72
CA GLU A 454 7.92 38.29 -34.74
C GLU A 454 7.97 36.75 -34.85
N GLY A 455 6.81 36.11 -35.05
CA GLY A 455 6.69 34.68 -35.28
C GLY A 455 7.42 34.20 -36.54
N VAL A 456 7.28 34.93 -37.66
CA VAL A 456 7.93 34.61 -38.95
C VAL A 456 9.45 34.72 -38.80
N GLN A 457 9.93 35.81 -38.20
CA GLN A 457 11.35 36.02 -37.94
C GLN A 457 11.94 34.92 -37.05
N ASN A 458 11.24 34.54 -35.98
CA ASN A 458 11.66 33.45 -35.09
C ASN A 458 11.62 32.06 -35.76
N ALA A 459 10.73 31.85 -36.73
CA ALA A 459 10.64 30.58 -37.45
C ALA A 459 11.73 30.44 -38.53
N GLN A 460 12.12 31.55 -39.18
CA GLN A 460 13.22 31.61 -40.14
C GLN A 460 14.59 31.62 -39.46
N ASN A 461 14.72 32.31 -38.33
CA ASN A 461 15.92 32.40 -37.50
C ASN A 461 15.63 31.89 -36.09
N PRO A 462 15.57 30.56 -35.90
CA PRO A 462 15.28 29.99 -34.58
C PRO A 462 16.36 30.44 -33.58
N PRO A 463 15.98 31.04 -32.44
CA PRO A 463 16.95 31.43 -31.43
C PRO A 463 17.77 30.21 -31.01
N ALA A 464 19.08 30.39 -30.84
CA ALA A 464 20.01 29.33 -30.49
C ALA A 464 19.44 28.49 -29.34
N LYS A 465 19.33 27.17 -29.54
CA LYS A 465 18.85 26.25 -28.50
C LYS A 465 19.63 26.52 -27.21
N LYS A 466 18.97 27.03 -26.17
CA LYS A 466 19.51 26.97 -24.81
C LYS A 466 19.63 25.49 -24.46
N THR A 467 20.83 24.94 -24.66
CA THR A 467 21.23 23.64 -24.15
C THR A 467 21.25 23.74 -22.63
N TYR A 468 20.10 23.48 -22.00
CA TYR A 468 20.11 23.07 -20.61
C TYR A 468 20.85 21.74 -20.56
N LYS A 469 22.15 21.78 -20.23
CA LYS A 469 22.89 20.60 -19.77
C LYS A 469 22.05 20.00 -18.65
N ARG A 470 21.38 18.86 -18.92
CA ARG A 470 20.85 18.00 -17.87
C ARG A 470 22.05 17.72 -16.96
N LYS A 471 22.05 18.25 -15.73
CA LYS A 471 22.91 17.72 -14.67
C LYS A 471 22.48 16.27 -14.47
N THR A 472 23.19 15.35 -15.12
CA THR A 472 23.21 13.95 -14.73
C THR A 472 23.85 13.91 -13.36
N THR A 473 23.04 13.84 -12.32
CA THR A 473 23.48 13.37 -11.01
C THR A 473 23.85 11.90 -11.16
N ARG A 474 25.13 11.66 -11.49
CA ARG A 474 25.78 10.38 -11.21
C ARG A 474 25.74 10.23 -9.69
N LYS A 475 24.87 9.34 -9.20
CA LYS A 475 25.04 8.73 -7.89
C LYS A 475 26.43 8.07 -7.89
N LYS A 476 27.31 8.56 -7.03
CA LYS A 476 28.38 7.73 -6.48
C LYS A 476 27.76 6.88 -5.38
#